data_AF-A0A1I4TCH8-F1
#
_entry.id   AF-A0A1I4TCH8-F1
#
_cell.length_a   1.000
_cell.length_b   1.000
_cell.length_c   1.000
_cell.angle_alpha   90.00
_cell.angle_beta   90.00
_cell.angle_gamma   90.00
#
_symmetry.space_group_name_H-M   'P 1'
#
loop_
_entity.id
_entity.type
_entity.pdbx_description
1 polymer ?
#
loop_
_entity_poly.entity_id
_entity_poly.type
_entity_poly.pdbx_seq_one_letter_code
_entity_poly.pdbx_strand_id
1 'polypeptide(L)'
;MSTPGNKSNTPSTSRLLVQGVAQAAGFLLGALIGRYAGLFMGLDAFADGGSYSGRAMGGILLIGLGGGAGVQLARRWYIRRYGDPRI
;
A
#
# COMPACT_ATOMS: atom_id res chain seq x y z
N MET A 1 -5.68 35.64 -32.55
CA MET A 1 -4.28 35.22 -32.32
C MET A 1 -4.33 33.94 -31.51
N SER A 2 -4.31 32.79 -32.16
CA SER A 2 -4.50 31.48 -31.53
C SER A 2 -3.15 30.99 -30.99
N THR A 3 -2.97 30.97 -29.67
CA THR A 3 -1.77 30.39 -29.06
C THR A 3 -1.85 28.86 -29.22
N PRO A 4 -0.91 28.23 -29.95
CA PRO A 4 -0.98 26.81 -30.24
C PRO A 4 -0.41 25.97 -29.09
N GLY A 5 -1.18 24.99 -28.62
CA GLY A 5 -0.69 23.71 -28.11
C GLY A 5 0.21 23.70 -26.87
N ASN A 6 -0.37 23.78 -25.67
CA ASN A 6 0.21 23.14 -24.48
C ASN A 6 0.08 21.61 -24.65
N LYS A 7 1.18 20.95 -25.02
CA LYS A 7 1.30 19.49 -25.00
C LYS A 7 2.03 19.08 -23.72
N SER A 8 1.41 18.12 -22.99
CA SER A 8 1.97 17.24 -21.95
C SER A 8 1.85 17.66 -20.46
N ASN A 9 0.63 17.74 -19.95
CA ASN A 9 0.32 17.36 -18.56
C ASN A 9 0.24 15.82 -18.40
N THR A 10 1.16 15.08 -19.02
CA THR A 10 1.27 13.63 -18.82
C THR A 10 2.34 13.42 -17.75
N PRO A 11 2.01 12.85 -16.58
CA PRO A 11 3.03 12.52 -15.61
C PRO A 11 4.07 11.61 -16.28
N SER A 12 5.33 12.04 -16.27
CA SER A 12 6.45 11.25 -16.77
C SER A 12 6.37 9.83 -16.22
N THR A 13 6.55 8.81 -17.06
CA THR A 13 6.51 7.39 -16.69
C THR A 13 7.36 7.11 -15.46
N SER A 14 8.48 7.81 -15.30
CA SER A 14 9.35 7.73 -14.11
C SER A 14 8.61 8.11 -12.81
N ARG A 15 7.79 9.16 -12.82
CA ARG A 15 6.99 9.56 -11.65
C ARG A 15 5.91 8.53 -11.30
N LEU A 16 5.26 7.96 -12.32
CA LEU A 16 4.28 6.89 -12.12
C LEU A 16 4.94 5.62 -11.54
N LEU A 17 6.13 5.27 -12.00
CA LEU A 17 6.92 4.17 -11.45
C LEU A 17 7.30 4.43 -9.99
N VAL A 18 7.77 5.63 -9.67
CA VAL A 18 8.10 6.01 -8.27
C VAL A 18 6.86 5.93 -7.37
N GLN A 19 5.69 6.38 -7.86
CA GLN A 19 4.44 6.24 -7.12
C GLN A 19 4.07 4.77 -6.89
N GLY A 20 4.15 3.94 -7.93
CA GLY A 20 3.86 2.50 -7.85
C GLY A 20 4.79 1.80 -6.87
N VAL A 21 6.09 2.07 -6.93
CA VAL A 21 7.09 1.53 -5.99
C VAL A 21 6.83 2.00 -4.56
N ALA A 22 6.50 3.28 -4.36
CA ALA A 22 6.15 3.80 -3.04
C ALA A 22 4.90 3.10 -2.46
N GLN A 23 3.87 2.87 -3.28
CA GLN A 23 2.66 2.14 -2.88
C GLN A 23 2.96 0.67 -2.55
N ALA A 24 3.79 0.00 -3.36
CA ALA A 24 4.21 -1.38 -3.12
C ALA A 24 5.05 -1.51 -1.85
N ALA A 25 6.00 -0.59 -1.62
CA ALA A 25 6.78 -0.53 -0.39
C ALA A 25 5.88 -0.27 0.83
N GLY A 26 4.93 0.66 0.72
CA GLY A 26 3.92 0.93 1.74
C GLY A 26 3.07 -0.29 2.06
N PHE A 27 2.64 -1.03 1.03
CA PHE A 27 1.94 -2.30 1.20
C PHE A 27 2.77 -3.31 1.98
N LEU A 28 4.02 -3.53 1.57
CA LEU A 28 4.90 -4.54 2.16
C LEU A 28 5.16 -4.24 3.64
N LEU A 29 5.51 -2.98 3.95
CA LEU A 29 5.74 -2.52 5.32
C LEU A 29 4.46 -2.60 6.15
N GLY A 30 3.32 -2.19 5.59
CA GLY A 30 2.02 -2.27 6.27
C GLY A 30 1.61 -3.71 6.56
N ALA A 31 1.81 -4.62 5.60
CA ALA A 31 1.51 -6.04 5.74
C ALA A 31 2.43 -6.70 6.79
N LEU A 32 3.71 -6.33 6.82
CA LEU A 32 4.66 -6.76 7.85
C LEU A 32 4.23 -6.28 9.25
N ILE A 33 3.86 -5.02 9.40
CA ILE A 33 3.35 -4.49 10.68
C ILE A 33 2.06 -5.23 11.09
N GLY A 34 1.15 -5.46 10.14
CA GLY A 34 -0.08 -6.24 10.38
C GLY A 34 0.21 -7.68 10.81
N ARG A 35 1.22 -8.33 10.21
CA ARG A 35 1.72 -9.66 10.61
C ARG A 35 2.21 -9.64 12.06
N TYR A 36 3.10 -8.70 12.41
CA TYR A 36 3.64 -8.62 13.77
C TYR A 36 2.55 -8.28 14.80
N ALA A 37 1.60 -7.40 14.46
CA ALA A 37 0.45 -7.11 15.31
C ALA A 37 -0.44 -8.36 15.50
N GLY A 38 -0.70 -9.11 14.43
CA GLY A 38 -1.42 -10.39 14.49
C GLY A 38 -0.72 -11.41 15.37
N LEU A 39 0.60 -11.56 15.23
CA LEU A 39 1.40 -12.44 16.10
C LEU A 39 1.32 -12.01 17.57
N PHE A 40 1.39 -10.70 17.87
CA PHE A 40 1.25 -10.20 19.24
C PHE A 40 -0.14 -10.48 19.83
N MET A 41 -1.19 -10.42 19.01
CA MET A 41 -2.57 -10.78 19.40
C MET A 41 -2.83 -12.30 19.40
N GLY A 42 -1.82 -13.12 19.10
CA GLY A 42 -1.93 -14.58 18.97
C GLY A 42 -2.71 -15.05 17.74
N LEU A 43 -2.99 -14.15 16.80
CA LEU A 43 -3.62 -14.38 15.51
C LEU A 43 -2.54 -14.68 14.48
N ASP A 44 -2.06 -15.93 14.48
CA ASP A 44 -1.01 -16.37 13.56
C ASP A 44 -1.61 -16.82 12.23
N ALA A 45 -1.32 -16.05 11.18
CA ALA A 45 -1.73 -16.33 9.81
C ALA A 45 -1.15 -17.65 9.23
N PHE A 46 -0.06 -18.16 9.83
CA PHE A 46 0.64 -19.37 9.39
C PHE A 46 0.60 -20.47 10.45
N ALA A 47 -0.37 -20.45 11.37
CA ALA A 47 -0.53 -21.55 12.32
C ALA A 47 -0.88 -22.85 11.58
N ASP A 48 0.09 -23.73 11.43
CA ASP A 48 0.04 -25.01 10.68
C ASP A 48 -0.76 -26.13 11.39
N GLY A 49 -1.76 -25.80 12.20
CA GLY A 49 -2.49 -26.74 13.05
C GLY A 49 -3.79 -27.28 12.47
N GLY A 50 -3.80 -27.82 11.24
CA GLY A 50 -4.82 -28.77 10.72
C GLY A 50 -6.30 -28.34 10.65
N SER A 51 -6.67 -27.16 11.13
CA SER A 51 -8.02 -26.59 11.05
C SER A 51 -7.87 -25.13 10.71
N TYR A 52 -8.67 -24.62 9.77
CA TYR A 52 -8.82 -23.19 9.50
C TYR A 52 -9.34 -22.46 10.76
N SER A 53 -8.44 -22.29 11.73
CA SER A 53 -8.74 -21.72 13.04
C SER A 53 -9.00 -20.23 12.84
N GLY A 54 -9.98 -19.67 13.55
CA GLY A 54 -10.27 -18.23 13.49
C GLY A 54 -9.04 -17.34 13.74
N ARG A 55 -7.99 -17.90 14.36
CA ARG A 55 -6.68 -17.26 14.55
C ARG A 55 -5.92 -17.03 13.24
N ALA A 56 -5.93 -17.99 12.32
CA ALA A 56 -5.31 -17.85 11.00
C ALA A 56 -6.07 -16.86 10.13
N MET A 57 -7.41 -16.95 10.13
CA MET A 57 -8.27 -15.98 9.44
C MET A 57 -8.07 -14.56 9.99
N GLY A 58 -8.03 -14.41 11.32
CA GLY A 58 -7.75 -13.13 11.97
C GLY A 58 -6.37 -12.57 11.65
N GLY A 59 -5.35 -13.43 11.59
CA GLY A 59 -3.99 -13.06 11.20
C GLY A 59 -3.92 -12.57 9.76
N ILE A 60 -4.52 -13.29 8.81
CA ILE A 60 -4.60 -12.89 7.39
C ILE A 60 -5.35 -11.57 7.25
N LEU A 61 -6.47 -11.39 7.96
CA LEU A 61 -7.24 -10.16 7.94
C LEU A 61 -6.40 -8.98 8.44
N LEU A 62 -5.66 -9.14 9.53
CA LEU A 62 -4.74 -8.12 10.07
C LEU A 62 -3.62 -7.75 9.10
N ILE A 63 -3.04 -8.74 8.42
CA ILE A 63 -2.04 -8.51 7.37
C ILE A 63 -2.65 -7.73 6.21
N GLY A 64 -3.85 -8.11 5.75
CA GLY A 64 -4.56 -7.43 4.67
C GLY A 64 -4.93 -5.99 5.03
N LEU A 65 -5.43 -5.76 6.24
CA LEU A 65 -5.73 -4.43 6.76
C LEU A 65 -4.47 -3.58 6.90
N GLY A 66 -3.38 -4.15 7.44
CA GLY A 66 -2.08 -3.50 7.53
C GLY A 66 -1.53 -3.10 6.17
N GLY A 67 -1.55 -4.01 5.20
CA GLY A 67 -1.10 -3.75 3.83
C GLY A 67 -1.95 -2.69 3.12
N GLY A 68 -3.27 -2.77 3.23
CA GLY A 68 -4.20 -1.78 2.67
C GLY A 68 -4.02 -0.38 3.27
N ALA A 69 -3.87 -0.29 4.60
CA ALA A 69 -3.57 0.97 5.28
C ALA A 69 -2.21 1.53 4.86
N GLY A 70 -1.20 0.66 4.69
CA GLY A 70 0.14 1.03 4.21
C GLY A 70 0.14 1.66 2.81
N VAL A 71 -0.64 1.12 1.88
CA VAL A 71 -0.82 1.71 0.53
C VAL A 71 -1.44 3.11 0.62
N GLN A 72 -2.46 3.28 1.47
CA GLN A 72 -3.13 4.57 1.64
C GLN A 72 -2.19 5.62 2.25
N LEU A 73 -1.39 5.24 3.24
CA LEU A 73 -0.35 6.09 3.83
C LEU A 73 0.73 6.46 2.82
N ALA A 74 1.24 5.49 2.05
CA ALA A 74 2.22 5.74 1.00
C ALA A 74 1.68 6.68 -0.08
N ARG A 75 0.43 6.49 -0.49
CA ARG A 75 -0.25 7.40 -1.43
C ARG A 75 -0.38 8.81 -0.86
N ARG A 76 -0.81 8.94 0.39
CA ARG A 76 -0.96 10.25 1.05
C ARG A 76 0.38 10.96 1.23
N TRP A 77 1.44 10.22 1.53
CA TRP A 77 2.80 10.75 1.62
C TRP A 77 3.34 11.19 0.25
N TYR A 78 3.09 10.39 -0.80
CA TYR A 78 3.49 10.74 -2.16
C TYR A 78 2.85 12.05 -2.63
N ILE A 79 1.52 12.19 -2.44
CA ILE A 79 0.79 13.43 -2.78
C ILE A 79 1.36 14.64 -2.02
N ARG A 80 1.70 14.47 -0.73
CA ARG A 80 2.30 15.54 0.09
C ARG A 80 3.70 15.95 -0.39
N ARG A 81 4.50 15.02 -0.92
CA ARG A 81 5.88 15.31 -1.37
C ARG A 81 5.98 15.77 -2.82
N TYR A 82 5.18 15.21 -3.71
CA TYR A 82 5.34 15.37 -5.16
C TYR A 82 4.16 16.06 -5.85
N GLY A 83 3.09 16.39 -5.11
CA GLY A 83 1.83 16.89 -5.69
C GLY A 83 1.03 15.75 -6.32
N ASP A 84 -0.27 15.97 -6.53
CA ASP A 84 -1.14 14.97 -7.16
C ASP A 84 -0.77 14.85 -8.66
N PRO A 85 -0.33 13.67 -9.13
CA PRO A 85 0.09 13.48 -10.52
C PRO A 85 -1.07 13.53 -11.52
N ARG A 86 -2.31 13.75 -11.07
CA ARG A 86 -3.52 13.85 -11.90
C ARG A 86 -3.99 15.30 -12.15
N ILE A 87 -3.35 16.30 -11.55
CA ILE A 87 -3.67 17.74 -11.73
C ILE A 87 -2.52 18.49 -12.38
#